data_AF-D6E772-F1
#
_entry.id   AF-D6E772-F1
#
_cell.length_a   1.000
_cell.length_b   1.000
_cell.length_c   1.000
_cell.angle_alpha   90.00
_cell.angle_beta   90.00
_cell.angle_gamma   90.00
#
_symmetry.space_group_name_H-M   'P 1'
#
loop_
_entity.id
_entity.type
_entity.pdbx_description
1 polymer ?
#
loop_
_entity_poly.entity_id
_entity_poly.type
_entity_poly.pdbx_seq_one_letter_code
_entity_poly.pdbx_strand_id
1 'polypeptide(L)'
;MKVQIKYRNGRLDVFDTDSYTPSQPFGDGCMLANYEVRLDQLEEGLWLQAHFYETDPRFKEDLDDGVIPVGRRSMGWRFLIAETGELDDIEQVLVDGDRALVRMGDALVDVMRLDCASALLLSDGGGPPLASQLQGVVEALRASNDAMDDESAAKLVGASWEALAWARELQPLQQVEIESEEEDWMDHEGD
;
A
#
# COMPACT_ATOMS: atom_id res chain seq x y z
N MET A 1 2.19 -17.04 -5.14
CA MET A 1 1.71 -15.71 -5.59
C MET A 1 1.07 -15.86 -6.96
N LYS A 2 -0.08 -15.24 -7.18
CA LYS A 2 -0.83 -15.29 -8.44
C LYS A 2 -1.23 -13.90 -8.88
N VAL A 3 -0.79 -13.50 -10.08
CA VAL A 3 -1.20 -12.24 -10.73
C VAL A 3 -2.19 -12.55 -11.83
N GLN A 4 -3.30 -11.82 -11.86
CA GLN A 4 -4.31 -11.95 -12.91
C GLN A 4 -4.54 -10.59 -13.55
N ILE A 5 -4.48 -10.54 -14.88
CA ILE A 5 -4.76 -9.33 -15.66
C ILE A 5 -6.02 -9.57 -16.47
N LYS A 6 -7.04 -8.75 -16.22
CA LYS A 6 -8.30 -8.75 -16.95
C LYS A 6 -8.29 -7.60 -17.94
N TYR A 7 -8.61 -7.89 -19.19
CA TYR A 7 -8.68 -6.89 -20.25
C TYR A 7 -10.13 -6.59 -20.63
N ARG A 8 -10.38 -5.38 -21.14
CA ARG A 8 -11.69 -4.90 -21.63
C ARG A 8 -12.30 -5.81 -22.70
N ASN A 9 -11.45 -6.43 -23.52
CA ASN A 9 -11.86 -7.35 -24.59
C ASN A 9 -12.19 -8.78 -24.08
N GLY A 10 -12.16 -9.01 -22.77
CA GLY A 10 -12.42 -10.32 -22.16
C GLY A 10 -11.21 -11.25 -22.11
N ARG A 11 -10.02 -10.84 -22.59
CA ARG A 11 -8.78 -11.57 -22.37
C ARG A 11 -8.49 -11.62 -20.87
N LEU A 12 -7.98 -12.77 -20.41
CA LEU A 12 -7.56 -13.00 -19.04
C LEU A 12 -6.19 -13.66 -19.06
N ASP A 13 -5.19 -12.95 -18.55
CA ASP A 13 -3.87 -13.49 -18.36
C ASP A 13 -3.70 -13.88 -16.88
N VAL A 14 -3.11 -15.05 -16.63
CA VAL A 14 -2.88 -15.60 -15.29
C VAL A 14 -1.43 -16.03 -15.16
N PHE A 15 -0.71 -15.38 -14.27
CA PHE A 15 0.67 -15.67 -13.91
C PHE A 15 0.66 -16.27 -12.50
N ASP A 16 1.00 -17.54 -12.38
CA ASP A 16 0.96 -18.27 -11.12
C ASP A 16 2.34 -18.83 -10.82
N THR A 17 2.92 -18.44 -9.68
CA THR A 17 4.25 -18.88 -9.27
C THR A 17 4.28 -20.33 -8.78
N ASP A 18 3.13 -20.93 -8.49
CA ASP A 18 3.02 -22.24 -7.85
C ASP A 18 2.59 -23.31 -8.87
N SER A 19 1.95 -22.89 -9.96
CA SER A 19 1.52 -23.77 -11.05
C SER A 19 2.60 -23.87 -12.14
N TYR A 20 3.08 -25.09 -12.41
CA TYR A 20 4.03 -25.42 -13.51
C TYR A 20 5.45 -24.81 -13.41
N THR A 21 5.82 -24.24 -12.27
CA THR A 21 7.20 -23.83 -11.99
C THR A 21 7.99 -24.98 -11.33
N PRO A 22 9.32 -25.04 -11.51
CA PRO A 22 10.14 -25.95 -10.71
C PRO A 22 9.93 -25.67 -9.22
N SER A 23 9.89 -26.71 -8.39
CA SER A 23 9.71 -26.55 -6.92
C SER A 23 10.85 -25.76 -6.25
N GLN A 24 12.01 -25.68 -6.89
CA GLN A 24 13.16 -24.89 -6.48
C GLN A 24 13.74 -24.13 -7.69
N PRO A 25 13.07 -23.07 -8.16
CA PRO A 25 13.49 -22.36 -9.38
C PRO A 25 14.79 -21.57 -9.19
N PHE A 26 15.23 -21.39 -7.94
CA PHE A 26 16.45 -20.67 -7.56
C PHE A 26 17.54 -21.59 -6.96
N GLY A 27 17.36 -22.92 -7.03
CA GLY A 27 18.32 -23.91 -6.54
C GLY A 27 18.36 -24.10 -5.01
N ASP A 28 19.23 -25.01 -4.57
CA ASP A 28 19.29 -25.55 -3.19
C ASP A 28 19.69 -24.53 -2.11
N GLY A 29 20.25 -23.37 -2.51
CA GLY A 29 20.70 -22.31 -1.59
C GLY A 29 19.69 -21.19 -1.36
N CYS A 30 18.54 -21.22 -2.04
CA CYS A 30 17.48 -20.23 -1.90
C CYS A 30 16.57 -20.57 -0.71
N MET A 31 16.59 -19.71 0.31
CA MET A 31 15.74 -19.88 1.50
C MET A 31 14.51 -18.97 1.50
N LEU A 32 14.50 -17.93 0.67
CA LEU A 32 13.39 -16.98 0.56
C LEU A 32 13.33 -16.42 -0.87
N ALA A 33 12.12 -16.38 -1.44
CA ALA A 33 11.82 -15.68 -2.68
C ALA A 33 11.10 -14.36 -2.39
N ASN A 34 11.41 -13.33 -3.16
CA ASN A 34 10.75 -12.03 -3.13
C ASN A 34 10.17 -11.74 -4.51
N TYR A 35 8.87 -11.43 -4.55
CA TYR A 35 8.16 -11.10 -5.76
C TYR A 35 7.66 -9.66 -5.69
N GLU A 36 7.94 -8.88 -6.74
CA GLU A 36 7.59 -7.47 -6.83
C GLU A 36 6.76 -7.23 -8.09
N VAL A 37 5.49 -6.85 -7.93
CA VAL A 37 4.66 -6.33 -9.02
C VAL A 37 4.88 -4.83 -9.11
N ARG A 38 5.47 -4.34 -10.20
CA ARG A 38 5.93 -2.95 -10.33
C ARG A 38 4.83 -2.05 -10.89
N LEU A 39 4.02 -1.51 -9.99
CA LEU A 39 2.97 -0.53 -10.31
C LEU A 39 3.52 0.89 -10.48
N ASP A 40 4.77 1.12 -10.07
CA ASP A 40 5.46 2.40 -10.10
C ASP A 40 6.19 2.70 -11.42
N GLN A 41 6.12 1.78 -12.40
CA GLN A 41 6.85 1.85 -13.68
C GLN A 41 5.95 1.58 -14.89
N LEU A 42 4.66 1.90 -14.81
CA LEU A 42 3.69 1.57 -15.84
C LEU A 42 4.02 2.21 -17.20
N GLU A 43 4.76 3.31 -17.22
CA GLU A 43 5.28 3.94 -18.44
C GLU A 43 6.21 3.04 -19.26
N GLU A 44 6.79 1.99 -18.64
CA GLU A 44 7.63 0.97 -19.29
C GLU A 44 6.91 -0.40 -19.42
N GLY A 45 5.63 -0.47 -19.05
CA GLY A 45 4.83 -1.70 -19.02
C GLY A 45 4.63 -2.22 -17.59
N LEU A 46 3.84 -3.29 -17.46
CA LEU A 46 3.63 -3.94 -16.17
C LEU A 46 4.65 -5.08 -16.00
N TRP A 47 5.44 -5.00 -14.93
CA TRP A 47 6.52 -5.95 -14.67
C TRP A 47 6.31 -6.75 -13.38
N LEU A 48 6.64 -8.03 -13.44
CA LEU A 48 6.84 -8.89 -12.28
C LEU A 48 8.35 -9.14 -12.11
N GLN A 49 8.91 -8.83 -10.95
CA GLN A 49 10.30 -9.13 -10.62
C GLN A 49 10.35 -10.25 -9.59
N ALA A 50 11.26 -11.20 -9.79
CA ALA A 50 11.48 -12.29 -8.86
C ALA A 50 12.95 -12.28 -8.42
N HIS A 51 13.17 -12.12 -7.13
CA HIS A 51 14.46 -12.13 -6.48
C HIS A 51 14.51 -13.27 -5.47
N PHE A 52 15.72 -13.63 -5.03
CA PHE A 52 15.90 -14.69 -4.06
C PHE A 52 16.99 -14.34 -3.06
N TYR A 53 16.97 -15.00 -1.91
CA TYR A 53 17.97 -14.81 -0.86
C TYR A 53 18.83 -16.05 -0.73
N GLU A 54 20.13 -15.83 -0.92
CA GLU A 54 21.16 -16.86 -0.79
C GLU A 54 21.64 -16.94 0.66
N THR A 55 21.82 -18.16 1.13
CA THR A 55 22.42 -18.47 2.44
C THR A 55 23.65 -19.35 2.26
N ASP A 56 24.62 -18.86 1.50
CA ASP A 56 25.88 -19.57 1.29
C ASP A 56 26.60 -19.80 2.64
N PRO A 57 27.03 -21.04 2.96
CA PRO A 57 27.80 -21.32 4.18
C PRO A 57 29.02 -20.41 4.37
N ARG A 58 29.63 -19.93 3.28
CA ARG A 58 30.74 -18.97 3.30
C ARG A 58 30.39 -17.66 3.99
N PHE A 59 29.11 -17.29 4.06
CA PHE A 59 28.67 -16.09 4.79
C PHE A 59 28.84 -16.22 6.31
N LYS A 60 29.22 -17.40 6.81
CA LYS A 60 29.45 -17.68 8.24
C LYS A 60 30.93 -17.81 8.61
N GLU A 61 31.83 -17.91 7.64
CA GLU A 61 33.23 -18.32 7.88
C GLU A 61 34.01 -17.35 8.78
N ASP A 62 33.63 -16.07 8.80
CA ASP A 62 34.31 -15.00 9.56
C ASP A 62 33.42 -14.31 10.61
N LEU A 63 32.33 -14.95 11.06
CA LEU A 63 31.42 -14.35 12.05
C LEU A 63 31.82 -14.71 13.48
N ASP A 64 31.79 -13.71 14.38
CA ASP A 64 31.97 -13.91 15.81
C ASP A 64 30.83 -14.76 16.43
N ASP A 65 31.13 -15.42 17.55
CA ASP A 65 30.14 -16.19 18.32
C ASP A 65 28.96 -15.30 18.76
N GLY A 66 27.74 -15.74 18.45
CA GLY A 66 26.50 -15.03 18.79
C GLY A 66 26.01 -14.06 17.70
N VAL A 67 26.77 -13.86 16.61
CA VAL A 67 26.31 -13.09 15.46
C VAL A 67 25.37 -13.95 14.60
N ILE A 68 24.17 -13.42 14.32
CA ILE A 68 23.20 -14.08 13.43
C ILE A 68 23.64 -13.85 11.98
N PRO A 69 23.94 -14.91 11.20
CA PRO A 69 24.33 -14.76 9.80
C PRO A 69 23.21 -14.14 8.95
N VAL A 70 23.59 -13.29 8.00
CA VAL A 70 22.65 -12.56 7.15
C VAL A 70 22.57 -13.22 5.77
N GLY A 71 21.37 -13.64 5.37
CA GLY A 71 21.08 -14.04 3.99
C GLY A 71 21.13 -12.82 3.06
N ARG A 72 21.72 -12.98 1.88
CA ARG A 72 21.92 -11.86 0.93
C ARG A 72 20.92 -11.94 -0.21
N ARG A 73 20.31 -10.81 -0.56
CA ARG A 73 19.44 -10.73 -1.74
C ARG A 73 20.26 -10.80 -3.01
N SER A 74 19.95 -11.76 -3.87
CA SER A 74 20.43 -11.86 -5.24
C SER A 74 19.37 -11.37 -6.21
N MET A 75 19.80 -10.58 -7.19
CA MET A 75 18.90 -10.06 -8.21
C MET A 75 18.56 -11.17 -9.21
N GLY A 76 17.29 -11.58 -9.25
CA GLY A 76 16.81 -12.56 -10.22
C GLY A 76 16.32 -11.90 -11.50
N TRP A 77 15.14 -12.30 -11.96
CA TRP A 77 14.61 -11.95 -13.28
C TRP A 77 13.49 -10.92 -13.20
N ARG A 78 13.33 -10.17 -14.30
CA ARG A 78 12.14 -9.36 -14.57
C ARG A 78 11.36 -9.99 -15.71
N PHE A 79 10.05 -10.09 -15.53
CA PHE A 79 9.11 -10.63 -16.48
C PHE A 79 8.16 -9.50 -16.89
N LEU A 80 8.14 -9.17 -18.18
CA LEU A 80 7.14 -8.27 -18.73
C LEU A 80 5.83 -9.04 -18.79
N ILE A 81 4.84 -8.61 -18.01
CA ILE A 81 3.54 -9.30 -17.91
C ILE A 81 2.42 -8.56 -18.63
N ALA A 82 2.62 -7.28 -18.97
CA ALA A 82 1.85 -6.57 -19.99
C ALA A 82 2.69 -5.45 -20.62
N GLU A 83 2.66 -5.34 -21.94
CA GLU A 83 3.35 -4.26 -22.67
C GLU A 83 2.65 -2.91 -22.47
N THR A 84 3.36 -1.81 -22.69
CA THR A 84 2.79 -0.45 -22.58
C THR A 84 1.54 -0.26 -23.43
N GLY A 85 1.54 -0.80 -24.66
CA GLY A 85 0.40 -0.75 -25.57
C GLY A 85 -0.81 -1.56 -25.12
N GLU A 86 -0.64 -2.50 -24.19
CA GLU A 86 -1.72 -3.31 -23.64
C GLU A 86 -2.35 -2.67 -22.41
N LEU A 87 -1.67 -1.69 -21.77
CA LEU A 87 -2.15 -1.08 -20.53
C LEU A 87 -3.50 -0.39 -20.71
N ASP A 88 -3.74 0.25 -21.87
CA ASP A 88 -5.00 0.91 -22.21
C ASP A 88 -6.19 -0.06 -22.26
N ASP A 89 -5.92 -1.34 -22.49
CA ASP A 89 -6.93 -2.39 -22.54
C ASP A 89 -7.08 -3.13 -21.21
N ILE A 90 -6.18 -2.95 -20.24
CA ILE A 90 -6.30 -3.56 -18.91
C ILE A 90 -7.48 -2.92 -18.17
N GLU A 91 -8.43 -3.74 -17.74
CA GLU A 91 -9.55 -3.34 -16.89
C GLU A 91 -9.18 -3.44 -15.40
N GLN A 92 -8.43 -4.49 -15.03
CA GLN A 92 -8.09 -4.78 -13.65
C GLN A 92 -6.85 -5.68 -13.55
N VAL A 93 -6.01 -5.42 -12.55
CA VAL A 93 -4.96 -6.35 -12.10
C VAL A 93 -5.28 -6.82 -10.69
N LEU A 94 -5.24 -8.13 -10.49
CA LEU A 94 -5.39 -8.78 -9.18
C LEU A 94 -4.05 -9.41 -8.78
N VAL A 95 -3.67 -9.29 -7.51
CA VAL A 95 -2.54 -10.00 -6.90
C VAL A 95 -3.08 -10.80 -5.73
N ASP A 96 -2.94 -12.12 -5.79
CA ASP A 96 -3.48 -13.08 -4.80
C ASP A 96 -4.99 -12.92 -4.51
N GLY A 97 -5.73 -12.35 -5.46
CA GLY A 97 -7.17 -12.12 -5.36
C GLY A 97 -7.55 -10.68 -5.00
N ASP A 98 -6.62 -9.90 -4.47
CA ASP A 98 -6.82 -8.50 -4.11
C ASP A 98 -6.56 -7.57 -5.30
N ARG A 99 -7.30 -6.46 -5.39
CA ARG A 99 -7.17 -5.50 -6.48
C ARG A 99 -5.90 -4.69 -6.29
N ALA A 100 -4.98 -4.78 -7.25
CA ALA A 100 -3.78 -3.95 -7.29
C ALA A 100 -3.96 -2.74 -8.19
N LEU A 101 -4.51 -2.95 -9.40
CA LEU A 101 -4.92 -1.89 -10.32
C LEU A 101 -6.38 -2.06 -10.70
N VAL A 102 -7.08 -0.94 -10.84
CA VAL A 102 -8.42 -0.91 -11.44
C VAL A 102 -8.53 0.26 -12.39
N ARG A 103 -9.21 0.04 -13.51
CA ARG A 103 -9.52 1.11 -14.43
C ARG A 103 -10.63 2.01 -13.90
N MET A 104 -10.39 3.32 -13.95
CA MET A 104 -11.39 4.35 -13.71
C MET A 104 -11.35 5.35 -14.87
N GLY A 105 -12.37 5.30 -15.73
CA GLY A 105 -12.35 6.00 -17.02
C GLY A 105 -11.22 5.47 -17.92
N ASP A 106 -10.33 6.37 -18.35
CA ASP A 106 -9.22 6.04 -19.24
C ASP A 106 -7.89 5.78 -18.51
N ALA A 107 -7.85 5.91 -17.18
CA ALA A 107 -6.65 5.69 -16.38
C ALA A 107 -6.73 4.42 -15.53
N LEU A 108 -5.57 3.82 -15.28
CA LEU A 108 -5.40 2.80 -14.23
C LEU A 108 -5.09 3.49 -12.91
N VAL A 109 -5.78 3.05 -11.85
CA VAL A 109 -5.61 3.54 -10.48
C VAL A 109 -4.94 2.45 -9.65
N ASP A 110 -3.86 2.84 -8.96
CA ASP A 110 -3.20 2.05 -7.91
C ASP A 110 -4.11 1.99 -6.68
N VAL A 111 -4.78 0.85 -6.51
CA VAL A 111 -5.79 0.65 -5.47
C VAL A 111 -5.14 0.68 -4.09
N MET A 112 -3.94 0.11 -3.94
CA MET A 112 -3.24 0.11 -2.66
C MET A 112 -2.90 1.54 -2.22
N ARG A 113 -2.39 2.38 -3.13
CA ARG A 113 -2.13 3.80 -2.82
C ARG A 113 -3.41 4.57 -2.53
N LEU A 114 -4.48 4.31 -3.29
CA LEU A 114 -5.78 4.93 -3.06
C LEU A 114 -6.34 4.57 -1.68
N ASP A 115 -6.32 3.28 -1.31
CA ASP A 115 -6.82 2.80 -0.02
C ASP A 115 -6.01 3.38 1.14
N CYS A 116 -4.67 3.45 1.03
CA CYS A 116 -3.83 4.12 2.01
C CYS A 116 -4.19 5.61 2.16
N ALA A 117 -4.36 6.33 1.04
CA ALA A 117 -4.75 7.73 1.07
C ALA A 117 -6.16 7.92 1.67
N SER A 118 -7.10 7.05 1.30
CA SER A 118 -8.46 7.05 1.83
C SER A 118 -8.47 6.85 3.33
N ALA A 119 -7.75 5.87 3.87
CA ALA A 119 -7.70 5.63 5.31
C ALA A 119 -7.10 6.81 6.10
N LEU A 120 -6.15 7.53 5.50
CA LEU A 120 -5.53 8.70 6.12
C LEU A 120 -6.47 9.91 6.14
N LEU A 121 -7.25 10.10 5.07
CA LEU A 121 -7.94 11.35 4.79
C LEU A 121 -9.45 11.28 5.02
N LEU A 122 -10.06 10.11 4.83
CA LEU A 122 -11.50 9.88 4.85
C LEU A 122 -11.89 8.94 5.99
N SER A 123 -13.16 9.02 6.41
CA SER A 123 -13.76 8.08 7.37
C SER A 123 -14.10 6.77 6.68
N ASP A 124 -13.79 5.63 7.31
CA ASP A 124 -14.04 4.28 6.78
C ASP A 124 -15.26 3.58 7.40
N GLY A 125 -16.17 4.31 8.05
CA GLY A 125 -17.37 3.69 8.65
C GLY A 125 -17.96 4.40 9.86
N GLY A 126 -17.82 5.73 9.96
CA GLY A 126 -18.40 6.54 11.03
C GLY A 126 -17.41 6.95 12.13
N GLY A 127 -16.15 6.51 12.05
CA GLY A 127 -15.04 6.99 12.88
C GLY A 127 -14.25 8.13 12.24
N PRO A 128 -13.43 8.87 13.00
CA PRO A 128 -12.54 9.87 12.41
C PRO A 128 -11.50 9.20 11.49
N PRO A 129 -11.04 9.88 10.42
CA PRO A 129 -9.89 9.43 9.61
C PRO A 129 -8.65 9.18 10.47
N LEU A 130 -7.71 8.33 10.00
CA LEU A 130 -6.53 7.95 10.78
C LEU A 130 -5.67 9.15 11.20
N ALA A 131 -5.56 10.18 10.33
CA ALA A 131 -4.85 11.42 10.67
C ALA A 131 -5.51 12.17 11.84
N SER A 132 -6.83 12.22 11.90
CA SER A 132 -7.57 12.87 12.99
C SER A 132 -7.55 12.02 14.26
N GLN A 133 -7.58 10.68 14.12
CA GLN A 133 -7.43 9.76 15.24
C GLN A 133 -6.07 9.93 15.94
N LEU A 134 -4.97 10.01 15.17
CA LEU A 134 -3.63 10.26 15.72
C LEU A 134 -3.60 11.55 16.57
N GLN A 135 -4.18 12.64 16.04
CA GLN A 135 -4.25 13.92 16.75
C GLN A 135 -5.05 13.81 18.03
N GLY A 136 -6.26 13.23 17.96
CA GLY A 136 -7.13 13.10 19.13
C GLY A 136 -6.52 12.26 20.25
N VAL A 137 -5.82 11.18 19.93
CA VAL A 137 -5.13 10.38 20.95
C VAL A 137 -3.94 11.14 21.56
N VAL A 138 -3.16 11.87 20.75
CA VAL A 138 -2.06 12.69 21.26
C VAL A 138 -2.58 13.80 22.19
N GLU A 139 -3.65 14.49 21.82
CA GLU A 139 -4.28 15.52 22.67
C GLU A 139 -4.81 14.92 23.96
N ALA A 140 -5.47 13.76 23.92
CA ALA A 140 -5.95 13.08 25.11
C ALA A 140 -4.80 12.69 26.06
N LEU A 141 -3.67 12.21 25.51
CA LEU A 141 -2.47 11.91 26.30
C LEU A 141 -1.89 13.17 26.94
N ARG A 142 -1.79 14.28 26.19
CA ARG A 142 -1.34 15.58 26.72
C ARG A 142 -2.24 16.09 27.83
N ALA A 143 -3.54 16.01 27.65
CA ALA A 143 -4.52 16.41 28.67
C ALA A 143 -4.46 15.55 29.94
N SER A 144 -3.99 14.30 29.83
CA SER A 144 -3.82 13.41 30.99
C SER A 144 -2.52 13.63 31.76
N ASN A 145 -1.52 14.29 31.16
CA ASN A 145 -0.22 14.52 31.76
C ASN A 145 0.44 15.78 31.17
N ASP A 146 0.27 16.90 31.87
CA ASP A 146 0.77 18.22 31.45
C ASP A 146 2.30 18.27 31.22
N ALA A 147 3.07 17.37 31.84
CA ALA A 147 4.52 17.32 31.73
C ALA A 147 5.03 16.59 30.46
N MET A 148 4.18 15.80 29.80
CA MET A 148 4.57 15.03 28.61
C MET A 148 4.46 15.89 27.36
N ASP A 149 5.52 16.18 26.61
CA ASP A 149 5.41 16.95 25.37
C ASP A 149 4.77 16.18 24.19
N ASP A 150 4.48 16.90 23.10
CA ASP A 150 3.82 16.34 21.91
C ASP A 150 4.66 15.27 21.21
N GLU A 151 5.98 15.42 21.18
CA GLU A 151 6.88 14.43 20.55
C GLU A 151 6.89 13.12 21.35
N SER A 152 6.91 13.20 22.68
CA SER A 152 6.83 12.04 23.57
C SER A 152 5.46 11.37 23.48
N ALA A 153 4.38 12.14 23.41
CA ALA A 153 3.03 11.61 23.21
C ALA A 153 2.87 10.94 21.84
N ALA A 154 3.42 11.52 20.77
CA ALA A 154 3.44 10.91 19.44
C ALA A 154 4.20 9.58 19.45
N LYS A 155 5.39 9.53 20.05
CA LYS A 155 6.18 8.30 20.17
C LYS A 155 5.44 7.20 20.93
N LEU A 156 4.67 7.56 21.97
CA LEU A 156 3.91 6.61 22.76
C LEU A 156 2.81 5.91 21.93
N VAL A 157 2.24 6.60 20.95
CA VAL A 157 1.24 6.04 20.01
C VAL A 157 1.88 5.45 18.74
N GLY A 158 3.22 5.35 18.70
CA GLY A 158 3.96 4.78 17.58
C GLY A 158 4.16 5.73 16.39
N ALA A 159 3.96 7.04 16.58
CA ALA A 159 4.17 8.06 15.55
C ALA A 159 5.44 8.88 15.81
N SER A 160 6.02 9.44 14.74
CA SER A 160 7.06 10.46 14.87
C SER A 160 6.43 11.86 15.00
N TRP A 161 7.23 12.85 15.38
CA TRP A 161 6.80 14.25 15.38
C TRP A 161 6.37 14.72 13.99
N GLU A 162 7.11 14.33 12.95
CA GLU A 162 6.83 14.70 11.56
C GLU A 162 5.48 14.15 11.09
N ALA A 163 5.14 12.92 11.48
CA ALA A 163 3.84 12.33 11.17
C ALA A 163 2.69 13.07 11.87
N LEU A 164 2.88 13.46 13.13
CA LEU A 164 1.89 14.27 13.86
C LEU A 164 1.75 15.68 13.27
N ALA A 165 2.85 16.33 12.91
CA ALA A 165 2.84 17.65 12.29
C ALA A 165 2.10 17.63 10.95
N TRP A 166 2.41 16.64 10.10
CA TRP A 166 1.69 16.42 8.84
C TRP A 166 0.19 16.18 9.06
N ALA A 167 -0.19 15.36 10.05
CA ALA A 167 -1.59 15.10 10.36
C ALA A 167 -2.34 16.39 10.76
N ARG A 168 -1.70 17.29 11.53
CA ARG A 168 -2.26 18.60 11.91
C ARG A 168 -2.42 19.54 10.72
N GLU A 169 -1.51 19.50 9.75
CA GLU A 169 -1.64 20.30 8.52
C GLU A 169 -2.84 19.89 7.65
N LEU A 170 -3.34 18.67 7.80
CA LEU A 170 -4.53 18.18 7.08
C LEU A 170 -5.85 18.66 7.67
N GLN A 171 -5.90 19.09 8.94
CA GLN A 171 -7.14 19.53 9.60
C GLN A 171 -7.93 20.61 8.84
N PRO A 172 -7.28 21.69 8.33
CA PRO A 172 -7.96 22.71 7.54
C PRO A 172 -8.61 22.16 6.26
N LEU A 173 -8.07 21.06 5.71
CA LEU A 173 -8.58 20.43 4.48
C LEU A 173 -9.73 19.47 4.77
N GLN A 174 -9.73 18.83 5.93
CA GLN A 174 -10.79 17.91 6.37
C GLN A 174 -12.06 18.63 6.84
N GLN A 175 -11.97 19.91 7.23
CA GLN A 175 -13.12 20.73 7.65
C GLN A 175 -13.90 21.35 6.46
N VAL A 176 -13.50 21.09 5.21
CA VAL A 176 -14.11 21.70 4.01
C VAL A 176 -15.41 20.99 3.55
N GLU A 177 -15.87 19.93 4.22
CA GLU A 177 -17.11 19.26 3.81
C GLU A 177 -18.40 19.93 4.34
N ILE A 178 -19.04 20.61 3.38
CA ILE A 178 -20.48 20.85 3.19
C ILE A 178 -21.09 21.87 4.16
N GLU A 179 -21.09 23.15 3.76
CA GLU A 179 -22.21 24.03 4.09
C GLU A 179 -23.47 23.29 3.63
N SER A 180 -24.22 22.74 4.59
CA SER A 180 -25.55 22.23 4.34
C SER A 180 -26.36 23.41 3.82
N GLU A 181 -26.54 23.49 2.51
CA GLU A 181 -27.72 24.12 1.95
C GLU A 181 -28.90 23.23 2.41
N GLU A 182 -29.29 23.38 3.68
CA GLU A 182 -30.62 23.02 4.15
C GLU A 182 -31.58 23.92 3.40
N GLU A 183 -31.92 23.41 2.23
CA GLU A 183 -33.04 23.76 1.40
C GLU A 183 -34.27 24.14 2.24
N ASP A 184 -34.58 25.44 2.17
CA ASP A 184 -35.78 26.17 2.58
C ASP A 184 -37.05 25.68 1.83
N TRP A 185 -37.33 24.37 1.86
CA TRP A 185 -38.47 23.76 1.14
C TRP A 185 -39.67 23.40 2.03
N MET A 186 -39.74 23.85 3.28
CA MET A 186 -40.94 23.68 4.10
C MET A 186 -41.35 25.01 4.73
N ASP A 187 -42.05 25.84 3.97
CA ASP A 187 -43.12 26.69 4.49
C ASP A 187 -43.89 27.30 3.31
N HIS A 188 -44.81 26.56 2.70
CA HIS A 188 -45.96 27.12 1.95
C HIS A 188 -47.12 26.11 1.88
N GLU A 189 -47.68 25.78 3.05
CA GLU A 189 -49.10 25.42 3.14
C GLU A 189 -49.70 26.10 4.38
N GLY A 190 -50.46 27.19 4.16
CA GLY A 190 -51.31 27.77 5.20
C GLY A 190 -51.56 29.28 5.08
N ASP A 191 -52.40 29.68 4.12
CA ASP A 191 -53.65 30.43 4.35
C ASP A 191 -54.42 30.70 3.05
#